data_AF-A0A6G6YYA2-F1
#
_entry.id   AF-A0A6G6YYA2-F1
#
_cell.length_a   1.000
_cell.length_b   1.000
_cell.length_c   1.000
_cell.angle_alpha   90.00
_cell.angle_beta   90.00
_cell.angle_gamma   90.00
#
_symmetry.space_group_name_H-M   'P 1'
#
loop_
_entity.id
_entity.type
_entity.pdbx_description
1 polymer ?
#
loop_
_entity_poly.entity_id
_entity_poly.type
_entity_poly.pdbx_seq_one_letter_code
_entity_poly.pdbx_strand_id
1 'polypeptide(L)'
;MLDHILKFMTLGTIIVGITAIYTALHTNNRRLGADIFLRYSDRISDLRRRLPTAAFLDEGPAGSIEMMPEERRIVHEVIFSIFELYELKVNGFIPPAIWKIREPDIERVLSLPVFQQELAAVRVRFVRHPRFAAWLDQIGQSKA
;
A
#
# COMPACT_ATOMS: atom_id res chain seq x y z
N MET A 1 -16.34 -42.53 34.09
CA MET A 1 -15.07 -42.74 33.36
C MET A 1 -15.27 -42.60 31.86
N LEU A 2 -16.10 -43.44 31.23
CA LEU A 2 -16.31 -43.45 29.77
C LEU A 2 -16.86 -42.13 29.21
N ASP A 3 -17.82 -41.49 29.88
CA ASP A 3 -18.34 -40.18 29.48
C ASP A 3 -17.30 -39.05 29.55
N HIS A 4 -16.37 -39.14 30.49
CA HIS A 4 -15.31 -38.13 30.60
C HIS A 4 -14.30 -38.31 29.46
N ILE A 5 -13.96 -39.56 29.13
CA ILE A 5 -13.10 -39.90 27.99
C ILE A 5 -13.73 -39.39 26.68
N LEU A 6 -15.03 -39.63 26.47
CA LEU A 6 -15.76 -39.12 25.31
C LEU A 6 -15.74 -37.59 25.24
N LYS A 7 -16.00 -36.90 26.36
CA LYS A 7 -15.93 -35.43 26.43
C LYS A 7 -14.54 -34.89 26.11
N PHE A 8 -13.48 -35.50 26.64
CA PHE A 8 -12.10 -35.09 26.32
C PHE A 8 -11.76 -35.33 24.85
N MET A 9 -12.22 -36.44 24.27
CA MET A 9 -12.02 -36.75 22.85
C MET A 9 -12.72 -35.72 21.96
N THR A 10 -13.98 -35.37 22.26
CA THR A 10 -14.72 -34.32 21.54
C THR A 10 -14.10 -32.94 21.72
N LEU A 11 -13.62 -32.60 22.92
CA LEU A 11 -12.93 -31.34 23.14
C LEU A 11 -11.63 -31.28 22.33
N GLY A 12 -10.87 -32.38 22.28
CA GLY A 12 -9.66 -32.49 21.47
C GLY A 12 -9.93 -32.28 19.98
N THR A 13 -10.97 -32.90 19.42
CA THR A 13 -11.32 -32.72 18.00
C THR A 13 -11.77 -31.30 17.70
N ILE A 14 -12.51 -30.66 18.61
CA ILE A 14 -12.90 -29.24 18.47
C ILE A 14 -11.65 -28.34 18.46
N ILE A 15 -10.71 -28.53 19.40
CA ILE A 15 -9.48 -27.74 19.47
C ILE A 15 -8.64 -27.91 18.20
N VAL A 16 -8.47 -29.14 17.72
CA VAL A 16 -7.76 -29.42 16.45
C VAL A 16 -8.46 -28.75 15.28
N GLY A 17 -9.79 -28.82 15.21
CA GLY A 17 -10.59 -28.18 14.16
C GLY A 17 -10.42 -26.66 14.15
N ILE A 18 -10.52 -26.01 15.31
CA ILE A 18 -10.30 -24.56 15.45
C ILE A 18 -8.87 -24.20 15.02
N THR A 19 -7.88 -24.97 15.44
CA THR A 19 -6.46 -24.73 15.11
C THR A 19 -6.20 -24.86 13.61
N ALA A 20 -6.79 -25.87 12.97
CA ALA A 20 -6.69 -26.08 11.53
C ALA A 20 -7.32 -24.94 10.73
N ILE A 21 -8.54 -24.51 11.10
CA ILE A 21 -9.23 -23.38 10.49
C ILE A 21 -8.41 -22.10 10.65
N TYR A 22 -7.93 -21.82 11.87
CA TYR A 22 -7.11 -20.66 12.14
C TYR A 22 -5.82 -20.65 11.29
N THR A 23 -5.11 -21.77 11.24
CA THR A 23 -3.87 -21.90 10.46
C THR A 23 -4.11 -21.73 8.96
N ALA A 24 -5.21 -22.28 8.44
CA ALA A 24 -5.59 -22.12 7.05
C ALA A 24 -5.89 -20.66 6.71
N LEU A 25 -6.71 -19.98 7.53
CA LEU A 25 -7.03 -18.56 7.34
C LEU A 25 -5.79 -17.68 7.45
N HIS A 26 -4.94 -17.91 8.47
CA HIS A 26 -3.71 -17.16 8.67
C HIS A 26 -2.76 -17.29 7.47
N THR A 27 -2.59 -18.50 6.96
CA THR A 27 -1.71 -18.78 5.81
C THR A 27 -2.28 -18.19 4.53
N ASN A 28 -3.59 -18.34 4.30
CA ASN A 28 -4.26 -17.80 3.13
C ASN A 28 -4.18 -16.27 3.08
N ASN A 29 -4.48 -15.60 4.20
CA ASN A 29 -4.43 -14.14 4.29
C ASN A 29 -3.01 -13.60 4.07
N ARG A 30 -1.98 -14.29 4.59
CA ARG A 30 -0.58 -13.91 4.31
C ARG A 30 -0.21 -14.06 2.84
N ARG A 31 -0.63 -15.15 2.19
CA ARG A 31 -0.36 -15.39 0.77
C ARG A 31 -1.06 -14.38 -0.12
N LEU A 32 -2.34 -14.13 0.13
CA LEU A 32 -3.14 -13.15 -0.61
C LEU A 32 -2.59 -11.74 -0.44
N GLY A 33 -2.24 -11.34 0.78
CA GLY A 33 -1.62 -10.04 1.05
C GLY A 33 -0.28 -9.87 0.33
N ALA A 34 0.53 -10.92 0.27
CA ALA A 34 1.80 -10.90 -0.48
C ALA A 34 1.58 -10.80 -1.99
N ASP A 35 0.62 -11.53 -2.57
CA ASP A 35 0.30 -11.46 -4.00
C ASP A 35 -0.24 -10.07 -4.40
N ILE A 36 -1.19 -9.52 -3.63
CA ILE A 36 -1.66 -8.14 -3.83
C ILE A 36 -0.48 -7.17 -3.79
N PHE A 37 0.37 -7.28 -2.77
CA PHE A 37 1.51 -6.40 -2.61
C PHE A 37 2.47 -6.49 -3.80
N LEU A 38 2.78 -7.70 -4.29
CA LEU A 38 3.66 -7.91 -5.45
C LEU A 38 3.06 -7.33 -6.74
N ARG A 39 1.77 -7.57 -7.00
CA ARG A 39 1.11 -7.04 -8.20
C ARG A 39 1.10 -5.51 -8.26
N TYR A 40 0.75 -4.85 -7.16
CA TYR A 40 0.79 -3.39 -7.09
C TYR A 40 2.22 -2.86 -7.11
N SER A 41 3.13 -3.59 -6.47
CA SER A 41 4.56 -3.30 -6.47
C SER A 41 5.14 -3.26 -7.88
N ASP A 42 4.81 -4.28 -8.68
CA ASP A 42 5.23 -4.40 -10.07
C ASP A 42 4.59 -3.32 -10.93
N ARG A 43 3.27 -3.11 -10.79
CA ARG A 43 2.55 -2.03 -11.50
C ARG A 43 3.17 -0.66 -11.24
N ILE A 44 3.44 -0.32 -9.98
CA ILE A 44 4.06 0.97 -9.62
C ILE A 44 5.48 1.05 -10.19
N SER A 45 6.26 -0.04 -10.12
CA SER A 45 7.61 -0.08 -10.67
C SER A 45 7.61 0.12 -12.19
N ASP A 46 6.73 -0.57 -12.89
CA ASP A 46 6.60 -0.48 -14.36
C ASP A 46 6.16 0.90 -14.82
N LEU A 47 5.20 1.51 -14.11
CA LEU A 47 4.79 2.90 -14.39
C LEU A 47 5.95 3.87 -14.13
N ARG A 48 6.67 3.73 -13.01
CA ARG A 48 7.83 4.58 -12.71
C ARG A 48 8.94 4.46 -13.74
N ARG A 49 9.19 3.27 -14.28
CA ARG A 49 10.21 3.05 -15.34
C ARG A 49 9.88 3.74 -16.66
N ARG A 50 8.63 4.13 -16.89
CA ARG A 50 8.20 4.89 -18.08
C ARG A 50 8.41 6.39 -17.93
N LEU A 51 8.64 6.88 -16.71
CA LEU A 51 8.96 8.28 -16.48
C LEU A 51 10.44 8.53 -16.83
N PRO A 52 10.76 9.69 -17.42
CA PRO A 52 12.15 10.05 -17.68
C PRO A 52 12.92 10.15 -16.36
N THR A 53 14.21 9.82 -16.38
CA THR A 53 15.09 9.94 -15.19
C THR A 53 15.09 11.36 -14.61
N ALA A 54 14.89 12.37 -15.46
CA ALA A 54 14.75 13.77 -15.06
C ALA A 54 13.57 14.02 -14.10
N ALA A 55 12.49 13.23 -14.17
CA ALA A 55 11.39 13.30 -13.21
C ALA A 55 11.79 12.86 -11.79
N PHE A 56 12.96 12.23 -11.64
CA PHE A 56 13.52 11.77 -10.37
C PHE A 56 14.73 12.60 -9.90
N LEU A 57 15.15 13.61 -10.67
CA LEU A 57 16.29 14.48 -10.34
C LEU A 57 15.81 15.85 -9.81
N ASP A 58 16.49 16.33 -8.78
CA ASP A 58 16.06 17.41 -7.87
C ASP A 58 16.68 18.78 -8.23
N GLU A 59 16.66 19.20 -9.50
CA GLU A 59 17.45 20.36 -9.96
C GLU A 59 16.64 21.45 -10.70
N GLY A 60 15.46 21.79 -10.21
CA GLY A 60 14.72 22.96 -10.70
C GLY A 60 14.25 23.85 -9.55
N PRO A 61 14.50 25.18 -9.58
CA PRO A 61 13.87 26.10 -8.63
C PRO A 61 12.35 25.98 -8.75
N ALA A 62 11.63 26.24 -7.66
CA ALA A 62 10.18 26.19 -7.46
C ALA A 62 9.31 26.80 -8.59
N GLY A 63 9.38 26.22 -9.77
CA GLY A 63 8.62 26.50 -10.97
C GLY A 63 7.95 25.19 -11.38
N SER A 64 6.77 25.30 -11.99
CA SER A 64 6.03 24.15 -12.48
C SER A 64 6.96 23.25 -13.30
N ILE A 65 7.20 22.03 -12.82
CA ILE A 65 7.92 21.02 -13.60
C ILE A 65 7.10 20.83 -14.87
N GLU A 66 7.66 21.25 -16.00
CA GLU A 66 7.05 21.03 -17.30
C GLU A 66 7.06 19.55 -17.58
N MET A 67 5.87 18.99 -17.73
CA MET A 67 5.66 17.57 -17.99
C MET A 67 4.77 17.41 -19.20
N MET A 68 5.14 16.44 -20.03
CA MET A 68 4.29 16.03 -21.13
C MET A 68 2.97 15.47 -20.58
N PRO A 69 1.84 15.63 -21.30
CA PRO A 69 0.55 15.10 -20.84
C PRO A 69 0.58 13.61 -20.51
N GLU A 70 1.38 12.84 -21.23
CA GLU A 70 1.59 11.41 -20.99
C GLU A 70 2.32 11.13 -19.66
N GLU A 71 3.37 11.90 -19.37
CA GLU A 71 4.10 11.79 -18.09
C GLU A 71 3.19 12.16 -16.92
N ARG A 72 2.37 13.21 -17.07
CA ARG A 72 1.37 13.59 -16.05
C ARG A 72 0.38 12.48 -15.78
N ARG A 73 -0.12 11.85 -16.85
CA ARG A 73 -0.98 10.69 -16.73
C ARG A 73 -0.30 9.56 -15.96
N ILE A 74 0.96 9.26 -16.26
CA ILE A 74 1.72 8.20 -15.55
C ILE A 74 1.90 8.55 -14.07
N VAL A 75 2.27 9.79 -13.73
CA VAL A 75 2.39 10.24 -12.33
C VAL A 75 1.06 10.08 -11.59
N HIS A 76 -0.05 10.49 -12.21
CA HIS A 76 -1.38 10.30 -11.63
C HIS A 76 -1.70 8.83 -11.44
N GLU A 77 -1.43 7.96 -12.43
CA GLU A 77 -1.65 6.52 -12.32
C GLU A 77 -0.82 5.89 -11.18
N VAL A 78 0.41 6.36 -10.95
CA VAL A 78 1.22 5.94 -9.79
C VAL A 78 0.59 6.42 -8.48
N ILE A 79 0.19 7.69 -8.38
CA ILE A 79 -0.48 8.24 -7.19
C ILE A 79 -1.75 7.45 -6.87
N PHE A 80 -2.60 7.17 -7.86
CA PHE A 80 -3.81 6.38 -7.69
C PHE A 80 -3.51 4.94 -7.30
N SER A 81 -2.48 4.32 -7.88
CA SER A 81 -2.08 2.96 -7.49
C SER A 81 -1.58 2.89 -6.04
N ILE A 82 -0.88 3.93 -5.57
CA ILE A 82 -0.47 4.05 -4.17
C ILE A 82 -1.68 4.27 -3.25
N PHE A 83 -2.63 5.11 -3.66
CA PHE A 83 -3.88 5.30 -2.96
C PHE A 83 -4.68 3.99 -2.82
N GLU A 84 -4.89 3.26 -3.92
CA GLU A 84 -5.55 1.95 -3.92
C GLU A 84 -4.86 0.98 -2.95
N LEU A 85 -3.53 0.92 -3.00
CA LEU A 85 -2.73 0.08 -2.10
C LEU A 85 -2.86 0.50 -0.63
N TYR A 86 -2.90 1.81 -0.35
CA TYR A 86 -3.09 2.34 0.99
C TYR A 86 -4.48 1.97 1.54
N GLU A 87 -5.54 2.11 0.74
CA GLU A 87 -6.89 1.72 1.15
C GLU A 87 -6.96 0.20 1.42
N LEU A 88 -6.30 -0.63 0.61
CA LEU A 88 -6.20 -2.07 0.88
C LEU A 88 -5.49 -2.36 2.20
N LYS A 89 -4.43 -1.61 2.54
CA LYS A 89 -3.76 -1.71 3.84
C LYS A 89 -4.67 -1.30 4.99
N VAL A 90 -5.36 -0.16 4.89
CA VAL A 90 -6.25 0.33 5.95
C VAL A 90 -7.45 -0.60 6.18
N ASN A 91 -7.91 -1.30 5.14
CA ASN A 91 -8.97 -2.29 5.23
C ASN A 91 -8.48 -3.71 5.59
N GLY A 92 -7.19 -3.89 5.91
CA GLY A 92 -6.64 -5.15 6.44
C GLY A 92 -6.32 -6.22 5.39
N PHE A 93 -6.40 -5.91 4.10
CA PHE A 93 -6.01 -6.83 3.02
C PHE A 93 -4.49 -7.00 2.93
N ILE A 94 -3.75 -6.00 3.37
CA ILE A 94 -2.29 -6.03 3.40
C ILE A 94 -1.83 -6.13 4.86
N PRO A 95 -1.22 -7.26 5.25
CA PRO A 95 -0.62 -7.39 6.57
C PRO A 95 0.36 -6.24 6.85
N PRO A 96 0.33 -5.62 8.04
CA PRO A 96 1.21 -4.49 8.37
C PRO A 96 2.70 -4.79 8.16
N ALA A 97 3.12 -6.03 8.43
CA ALA A 97 4.50 -6.47 8.21
C ALA A 97 4.92 -6.44 6.73
N ILE A 98 3.99 -6.66 5.80
CA ILE A 98 4.26 -6.60 4.35
C ILE A 98 4.31 -5.14 3.90
N TRP A 99 3.36 -4.32 4.36
CA TRP A 99 3.33 -2.87 4.05
C TRP A 99 4.65 -2.17 4.42
N LYS A 100 5.18 -2.45 5.63
CA LYS A 100 6.44 -1.87 6.13
C LYS A 100 7.65 -2.11 5.24
N ILE A 101 7.62 -3.13 4.37
CA ILE A 101 8.75 -3.43 3.46
C ILE A 101 8.91 -2.32 2.41
N ARG A 102 7.81 -1.72 1.94
CA ARG A 102 7.82 -0.74 0.85
C ARG A 102 7.35 0.64 1.25
N GLU A 103 6.77 0.80 2.43
CA GLU A 103 6.40 2.09 3.00
C GLU A 103 7.50 3.15 2.81
N PRO A 104 8.79 2.90 3.14
CA PRO A 104 9.84 3.91 2.92
C PRO A 104 10.09 4.27 1.44
N ASP A 105 9.94 3.32 0.51
CA ASP A 105 10.08 3.61 -0.93
C ASP A 105 8.89 4.42 -1.44
N ILE A 106 7.68 4.10 -0.99
CA ILE A 106 6.48 4.85 -1.36
C ILE A 106 6.56 6.28 -0.82
N GLU A 107 6.94 6.46 0.44
CA GLU A 107 7.13 7.78 1.04
C GLU A 107 8.19 8.57 0.28
N ARG A 108 9.32 7.93 -0.07
CA ARG A 108 10.36 8.56 -0.89
C ARG A 108 9.82 9.00 -2.25
N VAL A 109 9.08 8.14 -2.96
CA VAL A 109 8.48 8.47 -4.26
C VAL A 109 7.51 9.64 -4.13
N LEU A 110 6.61 9.60 -3.15
CA LEU A 110 5.63 10.67 -2.94
C LEU A 110 6.31 11.98 -2.52
N SER A 111 7.48 11.93 -1.88
CA SER A 111 8.24 13.11 -1.47
C SER A 111 9.00 13.82 -2.62
N LEU A 112 9.06 13.20 -3.80
CA LEU A 112 9.71 13.80 -4.97
C LEU A 112 8.92 15.04 -5.44
N PRO A 113 9.61 16.10 -5.92
CA PRO A 113 8.97 17.34 -6.34
C PRO A 113 7.83 17.15 -7.36
N VAL A 114 8.05 16.27 -8.34
CA VAL A 114 7.06 15.95 -9.38
C VAL A 114 5.78 15.34 -8.81
N PHE A 115 5.92 14.47 -7.81
CA PHE A 115 4.79 13.83 -7.15
C PHE A 115 4.08 14.82 -6.22
N GLN A 116 4.81 15.66 -5.51
CA GLN A 116 4.22 16.71 -4.66
C GLN A 116 3.41 17.74 -5.48
N GLN A 117 3.94 18.18 -6.63
CA GLN A 117 3.23 19.10 -7.52
C GLN A 117 1.91 18.49 -8.01
N GLU A 118 1.94 17.25 -8.51
CA GLU A 118 0.75 16.60 -9.05
C GLU A 118 -0.22 16.14 -7.93
N LEU A 119 0.29 15.76 -6.76
CA LEU A 119 -0.52 15.49 -5.57
C LEU A 119 -1.34 16.71 -5.18
N ALA A 120 -0.76 17.91 -5.20
CA ALA A 120 -1.49 19.15 -4.93
C ALA A 120 -2.65 19.35 -5.92
N ALA A 121 -2.44 19.01 -7.21
CA ALA A 121 -3.46 19.11 -8.25
C ALA A 121 -4.59 18.08 -8.07
N VAL A 122 -4.28 16.87 -7.60
CA VAL A 122 -5.29 15.80 -7.42
C VAL A 122 -5.85 15.69 -6.01
N ARG A 123 -5.36 16.48 -5.04
CA ARG A 123 -5.71 16.38 -3.61
C ARG A 123 -7.22 16.40 -3.34
N VAL A 124 -7.98 17.18 -4.11
CA VAL A 124 -9.45 17.27 -4.00
C VAL A 124 -10.14 15.91 -4.20
N ARG A 125 -9.52 14.99 -4.95
CA ARG A 125 -10.07 13.65 -5.19
C ARG A 125 -9.99 12.75 -3.95
N PHE A 126 -9.13 13.09 -2.99
CA PHE A 126 -8.94 12.32 -1.75
C PHE A 126 -9.71 12.87 -0.55
N VAL A 127 -10.58 13.87 -0.74
CA VAL A 127 -11.37 14.47 0.36
C VAL A 127 -12.23 13.44 1.11
N ARG A 128 -12.69 12.39 0.43
CA ARG A 128 -13.46 11.29 1.03
C ARG A 128 -12.60 10.23 1.74
N HIS A 129 -11.28 10.37 1.68
CA HIS A 129 -10.30 9.44 2.25
C HIS A 129 -9.38 10.16 3.25
N PRO A 130 -9.92 10.58 4.42
CA PRO A 130 -9.21 11.43 5.38
C PRO A 130 -7.96 10.79 5.95
N ARG A 131 -7.92 9.45 6.08
CA ARG A 131 -6.74 8.71 6.53
C ARG A 131 -5.59 8.84 5.54
N PHE A 132 -5.89 8.71 4.24
CA PHE A 132 -4.91 8.86 3.18
C PHE A 132 -4.40 10.31 3.10
N ALA A 133 -5.31 11.28 3.15
CA ALA A 133 -4.93 12.69 3.17
C ALA A 133 -4.02 13.04 4.35
N ALA A 134 -4.35 12.58 5.57
CA ALA A 134 -3.52 12.79 6.76
C ALA A 134 -2.14 12.13 6.62
N TRP A 135 -2.07 10.95 5.99
CA TRP A 135 -0.78 10.29 5.74
C TRP A 135 0.07 11.05 4.71
N LEU A 136 -0.54 11.58 3.64
CA LEU A 136 0.15 12.45 2.68
C LEU A 136 0.70 13.72 3.35
N ASP A 137 -0.06 14.32 4.26
CA ASP A 137 0.36 15.51 4.99
C ASP A 137 1.59 15.23 5.88
N GLN A 138 1.67 14.05 6.50
CA GLN A 138 2.85 13.62 7.28
C GLN A 138 4.09 13.47 6.40
N ILE A 139 3.94 12.91 5.19
CA ILE A 139 5.05 12.75 4.24
C ILE A 139 5.55 14.13 3.79
N GLY A 140 4.64 15.06 3.48
CA GLY A 140 4.99 16.42 3.07
C GLY A 140 5.71 17.23 4.17
N GLN A 141 5.34 17.01 5.44
CA GLN A 141 5.95 17.68 6.60
C GLN A 141 7.33 17.12 6.97
N SER A 142 7.64 15.87 6.62
CA SER A 142 8.94 15.24 6.90
C SER A 142 10.13 15.89 6.15
N LYS A 143 9.87 16.86 5.25
CA LYS A 143 10.87 17.59 4.46
C LYS A 143 11.00 19.08 4.89
N ALA A 144 10.28 19.51 5.94
CA ALA A 144 10.36 20.86 6.52
C ALA A 144 11.39 20.95 7.66
#